data_AF-A0A1E8CVF2-F1
#
_entry.id   AF-A0A1E8CVF2-F1
#
_cell.length_a   1.000
_cell.length_b   1.000
_cell.length_c   1.000
_cell.angle_alpha   90.00
_cell.angle_beta   90.00
_cell.angle_gamma   90.00
#
_symmetry.space_group_name_H-M   'P 1'
#
loop_
_entity.id
_entity.type
_entity.pdbx_description
1 polymer ?
#
loop_
_entity_poly.entity_id
_entity_poly.type
_entity_poly.pdbx_seq_one_letter_code
_entity_poly.pdbx_strand_id
1 'polypeptide(L)'
;MVAMNDLLWTMIGDDGNGAGWVILTVILTSGVVSALVTKLLERGAKRDERVRDGYADSTAVLVAWGEFPYRVARRTSDEAEVCAALVGRGHDAQEGLACRHAWIVGESVVMSEFYSAITVQLRPQVADATQAAWRRAPASGGAGMVLSDGQPMPQVEVQRFVDLWCLALRYRFGWRRWVFMPGLLRRAISNCGVPLAGPLCPTIRKGTSPRPGSR
;
A
#
# COMPACT_ATOMS: atom_id res chain seq x y z
N MET A 1 10.66 63.57 13.50
CA MET A 1 10.76 62.14 13.89
C MET A 1 9.43 61.78 14.51
N VAL A 2 8.51 61.25 13.72
CA VAL A 2 7.23 60.75 14.23
C VAL A 2 7.55 59.42 14.93
N ALA A 3 7.24 59.34 16.22
CA ALA A 3 7.50 58.13 16.98
C ALA A 3 6.62 57.01 16.41
N MET A 4 7.20 55.83 16.17
CA MET A 4 6.47 54.65 15.67
C MET A 4 5.27 54.26 16.57
N ASN A 5 5.24 54.79 17.80
CA ASN A 5 4.14 54.67 18.75
C ASN A 5 2.90 55.52 18.36
N ASP A 6 3.09 56.72 17.79
CA ASP A 6 1.98 57.60 17.40
C ASP A 6 1.21 57.07 16.18
N LEU A 7 1.92 56.39 15.27
CA LEU A 7 1.32 55.71 14.11
C LEU A 7 0.53 54.46 14.53
N LEU A 8 0.91 53.85 15.66
CA LEU A 8 0.26 52.68 16.23
C LEU A 8 -1.04 53.07 16.95
N TRP A 9 -1.04 54.19 17.69
CA TRP A 9 -2.26 54.73 18.31
C TRP A 9 -3.25 55.32 17.31
N THR A 10 -2.77 55.94 16.22
CA THR A 10 -3.66 56.43 15.14
C THR A 10 -4.28 55.31 14.31
N MET A 11 -3.62 54.15 14.15
CA MET A 11 -4.27 52.97 13.56
C MET A 11 -5.25 52.28 14.50
N ILE A 12 -5.12 52.46 15.82
CA ILE A 12 -6.02 51.85 16.82
C ILE A 12 -7.30 52.67 17.04
N GLY A 13 -7.34 53.94 16.62
CA GLY A 13 -8.54 54.77 16.54
C GLY A 13 -9.26 54.97 17.88
N ASP A 14 -9.14 56.18 18.46
CA ASP A 14 -9.89 56.64 19.63
C ASP A 14 -11.36 56.99 19.29
N ASP A 15 -11.95 56.21 18.40
CA ASP A 15 -13.38 56.27 18.12
C ASP A 15 -13.96 55.07 18.84
N GLY A 16 -14.66 55.28 19.97
CA GLY A 16 -15.34 54.25 20.76
C GLY A 16 -16.44 53.46 20.01
N ASN A 17 -16.31 53.28 18.71
CA ASN A 17 -17.28 52.69 17.80
C ASN A 17 -16.63 51.57 16.96
N GLY A 18 -16.36 50.42 17.60
CA GLY A 18 -16.30 49.07 17.00
C GLY A 18 -15.18 48.72 16.00
N ALA A 19 -14.60 49.67 15.26
CA ALA A 19 -13.75 49.37 14.11
C ALA A 19 -12.37 48.77 14.48
N GLY A 20 -11.71 49.31 15.51
CA GLY A 20 -10.42 48.79 15.99
C GLY A 20 -10.53 47.37 16.57
N TRP A 21 -11.63 47.06 17.24
CA TRP A 21 -11.92 45.71 17.75
C TRP A 21 -12.21 44.71 16.62
N VAL A 22 -12.85 45.13 15.53
CA VAL A 22 -13.06 44.27 14.35
C VAL A 22 -11.73 43.93 13.67
N ILE A 23 -10.81 44.89 13.51
CA ILE A 23 -9.50 44.63 12.91
C ILE A 23 -8.65 43.72 13.81
N LEU A 24 -8.63 43.99 15.13
CA LEU A 24 -7.92 43.17 16.10
C LEU A 24 -8.48 41.74 16.17
N THR A 25 -9.80 41.56 16.15
CA THR A 25 -10.43 40.23 16.13
C THR A 25 -10.19 39.51 14.81
N VAL A 26 -10.19 40.18 13.66
CA VAL A 26 -9.83 39.58 12.37
C VAL A 26 -8.36 39.13 12.35
N ILE A 27 -7.44 39.93 12.89
CA ILE A 27 -6.01 39.56 12.98
C ILE A 27 -5.83 38.38 13.96
N LEU A 28 -6.39 38.44 15.16
CA LEU A 28 -6.28 37.37 16.15
C LEU A 28 -6.97 36.07 15.70
N THR A 29 -8.13 36.15 15.06
CA THR A 29 -8.81 34.96 14.48
C THR A 29 -8.05 34.41 13.29
N SER A 30 -7.45 35.26 12.44
CA SER A 30 -6.60 34.80 11.33
C SER A 30 -5.37 34.03 11.82
N GLY A 31 -4.70 34.47 12.89
CA GLY A 31 -3.55 33.77 13.46
C GLY A 31 -3.90 32.40 14.03
N VAL A 32 -5.02 32.29 14.76
CA VAL A 32 -5.49 31.02 15.32
C VAL A 32 -5.97 30.06 14.21
N VAL A 33 -6.69 30.57 13.21
CA VAL A 33 -7.14 29.76 12.06
C VAL A 33 -5.95 29.26 11.25
N SER A 34 -4.96 30.11 10.96
CA SER A 34 -3.73 29.70 10.27
C SER A 34 -2.96 28.64 11.06
N ALA A 35 -2.78 28.81 12.37
CA ALA A 35 -2.10 27.82 13.21
C ALA A 35 -2.86 26.47 13.25
N LEU A 36 -4.19 26.49 13.30
CA LEU A 36 -5.02 25.29 13.27
C LEU A 36 -4.93 24.58 11.91
N VAL A 37 -5.03 25.33 10.80
CA VAL A 37 -4.89 24.80 9.44
C VAL A 37 -3.52 24.19 9.25
N THR A 38 -2.44 24.86 9.67
CA THR A 38 -1.07 24.33 9.59
C THR A 38 -0.94 23.03 10.38
N LYS A 39 -1.42 22.97 11.63
CA LYS A 39 -1.39 21.73 12.43
C LYS A 39 -2.19 20.59 11.79
N LEU A 40 -3.34 20.87 11.18
CA LEU A 40 -4.13 19.88 10.47
C LEU A 40 -3.40 19.37 9.22
N LEU A 41 -2.73 20.25 8.48
CA LEU A 41 -1.91 19.91 7.33
C LEU A 41 -0.70 19.05 7.74
N GLU A 42 0.01 19.41 8.81
CA GLU A 42 1.15 18.63 9.33
C GLU A 42 0.74 17.23 9.78
N ARG A 43 -0.38 17.12 10.51
CA ARG A 43 -0.91 15.82 10.94
C ARG A 43 -1.35 14.97 9.75
N GLY A 44 -1.90 15.61 8.71
CA GLY A 44 -2.21 14.98 7.44
C GLY A 44 -0.97 14.45 6.73
N ALA A 45 0.07 15.27 6.61
CA ALA A 45 1.33 14.91 5.95
C ALA A 45 1.99 13.68 6.60
N LYS A 46 2.09 13.66 7.94
CA LYS A 46 2.64 12.51 8.70
C LYS A 46 1.82 11.23 8.56
N ARG A 47 0.52 11.34 8.31
CA ARG A 47 -0.33 10.18 8.01
C ARG A 47 -0.08 9.71 6.59
N ASP A 48 -0.03 10.62 5.62
CA ASP A 48 0.17 10.31 4.22
C ASP A 48 1.55 9.65 3.98
N GLU A 49 2.59 10.08 4.69
CA GLU A 49 3.91 9.46 4.67
C GLU A 49 3.88 8.01 5.15
N ARG A 50 3.35 7.74 6.34
CA ARG A 50 3.21 6.35 6.86
C ARG A 50 2.39 5.44 5.95
N VAL A 51 1.38 5.98 5.28
CA VAL A 51 0.57 5.22 4.32
C VAL A 51 1.39 4.91 3.07
N ARG A 52 2.21 5.85 2.58
CA ARG A 52 3.12 5.60 1.45
C ARG A 52 4.16 4.53 1.80
N ASP A 53 4.75 4.59 2.98
CA ASP A 53 5.73 3.60 3.44
C ASP A 53 5.11 2.20 3.50
N GLY A 54 3.88 2.08 4.05
CA GLY A 54 3.19 0.80 4.11
C GLY A 54 2.92 0.17 2.74
N TYR A 55 2.66 0.97 1.70
CA TYR A 55 2.52 0.46 0.33
C TYR A 55 3.84 0.24 -0.39
N ALA A 56 4.89 1.00 -0.08
CA ALA A 56 6.24 0.71 -0.56
C ALA A 56 6.68 -0.66 -0.04
N ASP A 57 6.47 -0.91 1.26
CA ASP A 57 6.73 -2.20 1.88
C ASP A 57 5.90 -3.34 1.26
N SER A 58 4.62 -3.12 0.96
CA SER A 58 3.80 -4.15 0.30
C SER A 58 4.31 -4.46 -1.11
N THR A 59 4.83 -3.47 -1.82
CA THR A 59 5.47 -3.65 -3.12
C THR A 59 6.75 -4.48 -2.99
N ALA A 60 7.59 -4.17 -1.99
CA ALA A 60 8.81 -4.92 -1.72
C ALA A 60 8.53 -6.40 -1.43
N VAL A 61 7.48 -6.70 -0.65
CA VAL A 61 7.06 -8.07 -0.36
C VAL A 61 6.55 -8.80 -1.61
N LEU A 62 5.76 -8.14 -2.47
CA LEU A 62 5.33 -8.71 -3.75
C LEU A 62 6.51 -9.10 -4.64
N VAL A 63 7.51 -8.22 -4.72
CA VAL A 63 8.75 -8.49 -5.47
C VAL A 63 9.51 -9.64 -4.84
N ALA A 64 9.71 -9.63 -3.53
CA ALA A 64 10.42 -10.70 -2.83
C ALA A 64 9.78 -12.08 -3.04
N TRP A 65 8.44 -12.15 -3.01
CA TRP A 65 7.70 -13.37 -3.30
C TRP A 65 7.84 -13.81 -4.77
N GLY A 66 7.71 -12.87 -5.71
CA GLY A 66 7.88 -13.14 -7.15
C GLY A 66 9.30 -13.59 -7.52
N GLU A 67 10.31 -13.09 -6.82
CA GLU A 67 11.72 -13.48 -7.00
C GLU A 67 12.12 -14.77 -6.29
N PHE A 68 11.29 -15.30 -5.39
CA PHE A 68 11.63 -16.48 -4.60
C PHE A 68 12.09 -17.70 -5.46
N PRO A 69 11.42 -18.05 -6.57
CA PRO A 69 11.87 -19.13 -7.44
C PRO A 69 13.28 -18.92 -7.97
N TYR A 70 13.64 -17.67 -8.27
CA TYR A 70 14.96 -17.33 -8.75
C TYR A 70 16.02 -17.56 -7.68
N ARG A 71 15.73 -17.21 -6.42
CA ARG A 71 16.64 -17.45 -5.29
C ARG A 71 16.89 -18.95 -5.09
N VAL A 72 15.85 -19.78 -5.25
CA VAL A 72 15.98 -21.25 -5.22
C VAL A 72 16.82 -21.78 -6.39
N ALA A 73 16.61 -21.24 -7.59
CA ALA A 73 17.35 -21.66 -8.78
C ALA A 73 18.86 -21.34 -8.69
N ARG A 74 19.23 -20.29 -7.95
CA ARG A 74 20.63 -19.87 -7.74
C ARG A 74 21.32 -20.51 -6.54
N ARG A 75 20.70 -21.47 -5.86
CA ARG A 75 21.33 -22.14 -4.73
C ARG A 75 22.63 -22.83 -5.16
N THR A 76 23.64 -22.76 -4.32
CA THR A 76 25.00 -23.27 -4.61
C THR A 76 25.20 -24.72 -4.20
N SER A 77 24.34 -25.24 -3.31
CA SER A 77 24.33 -26.63 -2.88
C SER A 77 22.94 -27.04 -2.43
N ASP A 78 22.74 -28.35 -2.26
CA ASP A 78 21.55 -28.96 -1.66
C ASP A 78 21.78 -29.33 -0.18
N GLU A 79 22.81 -28.74 0.45
CA GLU A 79 23.10 -28.94 1.87
C GLU A 79 21.93 -28.46 2.74
N ALA A 80 21.69 -29.17 3.86
CA ALA A 80 20.53 -28.92 4.71
C ALA A 80 20.44 -27.46 5.20
N GLU A 81 21.57 -26.83 5.50
CA GLU A 81 21.65 -25.43 5.93
C GLU A 81 21.18 -24.45 4.85
N VAL A 82 21.62 -24.64 3.59
CA VAL A 82 21.22 -23.79 2.45
C VAL A 82 19.73 -23.95 2.16
N CYS A 83 19.24 -25.20 2.20
CA CYS A 83 17.83 -25.51 2.03
C CYS A 83 16.97 -24.87 3.14
N ALA A 84 17.39 -24.98 4.40
CA ALA A 84 16.69 -24.36 5.54
C ALA A 84 16.66 -22.83 5.41
N ALA A 85 17.75 -22.20 5.01
CA ALA A 85 17.81 -20.75 4.80
C ALA A 85 16.86 -20.28 3.67
N LEU A 86 16.75 -21.05 2.58
CA LEU A 86 15.80 -20.76 1.50
C LEU A 86 14.35 -20.95 1.96
N VAL A 87 14.05 -22.02 2.69
CA VAL A 87 12.72 -22.24 3.26
C VAL A 87 12.33 -21.10 4.21
N GLY A 88 13.24 -20.66 5.07
CA GLY A 88 13.04 -19.49 5.96
C GLY A 88 12.65 -18.24 5.17
N ARG A 89 13.42 -17.89 4.13
CA ARG A 89 13.09 -16.74 3.26
C ARG A 89 11.74 -16.88 2.56
N GLY A 90 11.36 -18.11 2.18
CA GLY A 90 10.05 -18.39 1.61
C GLY A 90 8.93 -18.13 2.61
N HIS A 91 9.11 -18.55 3.87
CA HIS A 91 8.16 -18.27 4.96
C HIS A 91 8.08 -16.79 5.29
N ASP A 92 9.21 -16.09 5.40
CA ASP A 92 9.25 -14.64 5.66
C ASP A 92 8.46 -13.86 4.59
N ALA A 93 8.59 -14.25 3.32
CA ALA A 93 7.83 -13.63 2.24
C ALA A 93 6.32 -13.94 2.34
N GLN A 94 5.93 -15.18 2.69
CA GLN A 94 4.53 -15.55 2.90
C GLN A 94 3.90 -14.81 4.08
N GLU A 95 4.61 -14.71 5.20
CA GLU A 95 4.19 -13.94 6.37
C GLU A 95 4.10 -12.46 6.03
N GLY A 96 5.09 -11.92 5.31
CA GLY A 96 5.07 -10.56 4.79
C GLY A 96 3.82 -10.30 3.95
N LEU A 97 3.44 -11.22 3.05
CA LEU A 97 2.23 -11.05 2.23
C LEU A 97 0.97 -10.98 3.09
N ALA A 98 0.86 -11.86 4.09
CA ALA A 98 -0.28 -11.88 5.01
C ALA A 98 -0.35 -10.62 5.89
N CYS A 99 0.78 -10.21 6.47
CA CYS A 99 0.91 -9.01 7.29
C CYS A 99 0.53 -7.76 6.50
N ARG A 100 1.07 -7.59 5.29
CA ARG A 100 0.77 -6.43 4.44
C ARG A 100 -0.68 -6.44 3.95
N HIS A 101 -1.25 -7.60 3.64
CA HIS A 101 -2.67 -7.68 3.33
C HIS A 101 -3.54 -7.21 4.51
N ALA A 102 -3.27 -7.67 5.74
CA ALA A 102 -4.00 -7.24 6.94
C ALA A 102 -3.89 -5.73 7.18
N TRP A 103 -2.69 -5.17 7.00
CA TRP A 103 -2.46 -3.72 7.09
C TRP A 103 -3.26 -2.95 6.03
N ILE A 104 -3.24 -3.39 4.76
CA ILE A 104 -3.98 -2.75 3.66
C ILE A 104 -5.50 -2.81 3.93
N VAL A 105 -6.03 -3.90 4.48
CA VAL A 105 -7.46 -4.01 4.84
C VAL A 105 -7.86 -2.90 5.83
N GLY A 106 -7.01 -2.62 6.83
CA GLY A 106 -7.24 -1.55 7.80
C GLY A 106 -7.10 -0.13 7.21
N GLU A 107 -6.41 0.00 6.06
CA GLU A 107 -6.16 1.28 5.41
C GLU A 107 -7.18 1.58 4.28
N SER A 108 -7.43 0.63 3.38
CA SER A 108 -8.33 0.77 2.24
C SER A 108 -8.82 -0.59 1.71
N VAL A 109 -10.12 -0.84 1.84
CA VAL A 109 -10.79 -2.06 1.34
C VAL A 109 -10.60 -2.26 -0.16
N VAL A 110 -10.65 -1.18 -0.96
CA VAL A 110 -10.49 -1.30 -2.42
C VAL A 110 -9.06 -1.71 -2.78
N MET A 111 -8.07 -1.17 -2.07
CA MET A 111 -6.67 -1.57 -2.28
C MET A 111 -6.41 -2.99 -1.80
N SER A 112 -7.06 -3.44 -0.73
CA SER A 112 -6.90 -4.82 -0.24
C SER A 112 -7.50 -5.84 -1.21
N GLU A 113 -8.65 -5.55 -1.81
CA GLU A 113 -9.24 -6.40 -2.85
C GLU A 113 -8.27 -6.56 -4.03
N PHE A 114 -7.63 -5.45 -4.44
CA PHE A 114 -6.69 -5.47 -5.54
C PHE A 114 -5.39 -6.21 -5.21
N TYR A 115 -4.81 -5.95 -4.05
CA TYR A 115 -3.64 -6.66 -3.54
C TYR A 115 -3.91 -8.16 -3.43
N SER A 116 -5.08 -8.53 -2.89
CA SER A 116 -5.54 -9.92 -2.81
C SER A 116 -5.63 -10.56 -4.20
N ALA A 117 -6.29 -9.91 -5.16
CA ALA A 117 -6.42 -10.42 -6.52
C ALA A 117 -5.06 -10.61 -7.23
N ILE A 118 -4.09 -9.72 -7.00
CA ILE A 118 -2.71 -9.88 -7.48
C ILE A 118 -2.07 -11.12 -6.84
N THR A 119 -2.09 -11.23 -5.51
CA THR A 119 -1.45 -12.35 -4.81
C THR A 119 -2.05 -13.70 -5.16
N VAL A 120 -3.37 -13.78 -5.38
CA VAL A 120 -4.06 -15.00 -5.83
C VAL A 120 -3.54 -15.46 -7.19
N GLN A 121 -3.33 -14.55 -8.14
CA GLN A 121 -2.82 -14.88 -9.47
C GLN A 121 -1.31 -15.16 -9.48
N LEU A 122 -0.54 -14.47 -8.64
CA LEU A 122 0.91 -14.64 -8.55
C LEU A 122 1.30 -15.96 -7.89
N ARG A 123 0.54 -16.43 -6.89
CA ARG A 123 0.81 -17.67 -6.14
C ARG A 123 1.05 -18.91 -7.01
N PRO A 124 0.16 -19.31 -7.95
CA PRO A 124 0.40 -20.48 -8.78
C PRO A 124 1.66 -20.35 -9.64
N GLN A 125 1.92 -19.17 -10.22
CA GLN A 125 3.14 -18.93 -11.02
C GLN A 125 4.40 -19.14 -10.18
N VAL A 126 4.43 -18.58 -8.97
CA VAL A 126 5.57 -18.74 -8.05
C VAL A 126 5.71 -20.19 -7.61
N ALA A 127 4.62 -20.90 -7.33
CA ALA A 127 4.65 -22.31 -6.94
C ALA A 127 5.24 -23.19 -8.06
N ASP A 128 4.75 -23.06 -9.29
CA ASP A 128 5.21 -23.81 -10.46
C ASP A 128 6.69 -23.52 -10.75
N ALA A 129 7.08 -22.24 -10.74
CA ALA A 129 8.46 -21.82 -10.95
C ALA A 129 9.39 -22.32 -9.83
N THR A 130 8.95 -22.31 -8.58
CA THR A 130 9.72 -22.82 -7.43
C THR A 130 9.93 -24.32 -7.54
N GLN A 131 8.89 -25.08 -7.92
CA GLN A 131 9.01 -26.51 -8.13
C GLN A 131 9.99 -26.82 -9.28
N ALA A 132 9.91 -26.07 -10.38
CA ALA A 132 10.86 -26.19 -11.49
C ALA A 132 12.30 -25.82 -11.07
N ALA A 133 12.47 -24.84 -10.17
CA ALA A 133 13.78 -24.45 -9.63
C ALA A 133 14.42 -25.55 -8.77
N TRP A 134 13.64 -26.21 -7.90
CA TRP A 134 14.14 -27.31 -7.07
C TRP A 134 14.57 -28.54 -7.87
N ARG A 135 13.96 -28.79 -9.04
CA ARG A 135 14.35 -29.90 -9.92
C ARG A 135 15.69 -29.69 -10.63
N ARG A 136 16.25 -28.48 -10.60
CA ARG A 136 17.55 -28.16 -11.20
C ARG A 136 18.68 -28.58 -10.27
N ALA A 137 19.81 -28.96 -10.85
CA ALA A 137 21.04 -29.10 -10.09
C ALA A 137 21.47 -27.72 -9.52
N PRO A 138 22.08 -27.67 -8.32
CA PRO A 138 22.66 -26.46 -7.77
C PRO A 138 23.71 -25.83 -8.71
N ALA A 139 23.84 -24.50 -8.65
CA ALA A 139 24.82 -23.77 -9.44
C ALA A 139 26.24 -24.04 -8.91
N SER A 140 27.10 -24.67 -9.73
CA SER A 140 28.48 -25.00 -9.39
C SER A 140 29.51 -23.91 -9.75
N GLY A 141 29.07 -22.82 -10.39
CA GLY A 141 29.94 -21.71 -10.80
C GLY A 141 29.16 -20.53 -11.36
N GLY A 142 29.87 -19.45 -11.71
CA GLY A 142 29.27 -18.21 -12.20
C GLY A 142 28.39 -18.40 -13.44
N ALA A 143 28.79 -19.27 -14.38
CA ALA A 143 27.98 -19.61 -15.56
C ALA A 143 26.63 -20.25 -15.18
N GLY A 144 26.60 -21.09 -14.14
CA GLY A 144 25.35 -21.67 -13.60
C GLY A 144 24.48 -20.67 -12.84
N MET A 145 24.99 -19.47 -12.55
CA MET A 145 24.21 -18.37 -11.96
C MET A 145 23.57 -17.47 -13.02
N VAL A 146 23.93 -17.63 -14.30
CA VAL A 146 23.32 -16.89 -15.41
C VAL A 146 22.01 -17.58 -15.80
N LEU A 147 20.93 -16.79 -15.86
CA LEU A 147 19.58 -17.31 -16.12
C LEU A 147 19.34 -17.81 -17.55
N SER A 148 20.15 -17.38 -18.52
CA SER A 148 19.93 -17.63 -19.95
C SER A 148 20.40 -18.99 -20.43
N ASP A 149 21.32 -19.64 -19.72
CA ASP A 149 22.11 -20.75 -20.28
C ASP A 149 21.64 -22.13 -19.77
N GLY A 150 20.61 -22.15 -18.91
CA GLY A 150 20.06 -23.36 -18.30
C GLY A 150 18.71 -23.79 -18.90
N GLN A 151 18.08 -24.78 -18.26
CA GLN A 151 16.68 -25.13 -18.55
C GLN A 151 15.80 -23.86 -18.42
N PRO A 152 14.78 -23.66 -19.26
CA PRO A 152 13.87 -22.53 -19.11
C PRO A 152 13.04 -22.67 -17.83
N MET A 153 12.97 -21.62 -17.00
CA MET A 153 12.04 -21.58 -15.87
C MET A 153 10.66 -21.15 -16.37
N PRO A 154 9.57 -21.66 -15.76
CA PRO A 154 8.29 -20.98 -15.87
C PRO A 154 8.47 -19.49 -15.54
N GLN A 155 8.00 -18.62 -16.41
CA GLN A 155 8.12 -17.19 -16.20
C GLN A 155 7.16 -16.76 -15.10
N VAL A 156 7.68 -16.00 -14.13
CA VAL A 156 6.86 -15.30 -13.14
C VAL A 156 6.73 -13.85 -13.59
N GLU A 157 5.52 -13.43 -13.92
CA GLU A 157 5.25 -12.08 -14.43
C GLU A 157 5.23 -11.03 -13.30
N VAL A 158 6.21 -11.05 -12.38
CA VAL A 158 6.24 -10.17 -11.21
C VAL A 158 6.14 -8.70 -11.60
N GLN A 159 6.84 -8.29 -12.67
CA GLN A 159 6.83 -6.90 -13.13
C GLN A 159 5.44 -6.45 -13.56
N ARG A 160 4.69 -7.30 -14.27
CA ARG A 160 3.31 -7.01 -14.67
C ARG A 160 2.43 -6.76 -13.45
N PHE A 161 2.55 -7.57 -12.40
CA PHE A 161 1.79 -7.39 -11.16
C PHE A 161 2.22 -6.14 -10.38
N VAL A 162 3.52 -5.82 -10.37
CA VAL A 162 4.03 -4.57 -9.78
C VAL A 162 3.53 -3.35 -10.54
N ASP A 163 3.49 -3.39 -11.88
CA ASP A 163 2.98 -2.29 -12.70
C ASP A 163 1.48 -2.06 -12.45
N LEU A 164 0.71 -3.15 -12.36
CA LEU A 164 -0.69 -3.12 -11.95
C LEU A 164 -0.85 -2.50 -10.55
N TRP A 165 -0.03 -2.93 -9.58
CA TRP A 165 -0.01 -2.36 -8.23
C TRP A 165 0.29 -0.85 -8.24
N CYS A 166 1.33 -0.43 -8.94
CA CYS A 166 1.71 0.97 -9.13
C CYS A 166 0.59 1.79 -9.79
N LEU A 167 -0.13 1.22 -10.75
CA LEU A 167 -1.29 1.87 -11.37
C LEU A 167 -2.37 2.16 -10.32
N ALA A 168 -2.71 1.21 -9.45
CA ALA A 168 -3.68 1.43 -8.38
C ALA A 168 -3.19 2.47 -7.36
N LEU A 169 -1.89 2.46 -7.02
CA LEU A 169 -1.30 3.47 -6.13
C LEU A 169 -1.40 4.89 -6.72
N ARG A 170 -1.26 5.06 -8.04
CA ARG A 170 -1.47 6.37 -8.70
C ARG A 170 -2.92 6.87 -8.60
N TYR A 171 -3.90 5.98 -8.46
CA TYR A 171 -5.28 6.37 -8.17
C TYR A 171 -5.49 6.70 -6.70
N ARG A 172 -4.83 5.96 -5.80
CA ARG A 172 -4.89 6.18 -4.35
C ARG A 172 -4.23 7.49 -3.93
N PHE A 173 -3.11 7.84 -4.54
CA PHE A 173 -2.32 9.03 -4.25
C PHE A 173 -2.41 10.04 -5.39
N GLY A 174 -3.05 11.17 -5.13
CA GLY A 174 -3.12 12.30 -6.06
C GLY A 174 -4.41 13.09 -5.90
N TRP A 175 -4.52 14.22 -6.60
CA TRP A 175 -5.73 15.03 -6.66
C TRP A 175 -6.96 14.21 -7.15
N ARG A 176 -6.70 13.17 -7.95
CA ARG A 176 -7.70 12.20 -8.43
C ARG A 176 -8.47 11.51 -7.31
N ARG A 177 -7.92 11.42 -6.08
CA ARG A 177 -8.64 10.89 -4.91
C ARG A 177 -9.92 11.67 -4.59
N TRP A 178 -9.94 12.95 -4.93
CA TRP A 178 -11.07 13.84 -4.69
C TRP A 178 -12.08 13.86 -5.85
N VAL A 179 -11.66 13.40 -7.02
CA VAL A 179 -12.43 13.53 -8.28
C VAL A 179 -12.99 12.18 -8.75
N PHE A 180 -12.34 11.06 -8.43
CA PHE A 180 -12.71 9.75 -8.92
C PHE A 180 -13.43 8.91 -7.87
N MET A 181 -14.64 8.46 -8.23
CA MET A 181 -15.44 7.53 -7.44
C MET A 181 -14.80 6.13 -7.40
N PRO A 182 -14.87 5.40 -6.26
CA PRO A 182 -14.36 4.04 -6.12
C PRO A 182 -14.78 3.05 -7.23
N GLY A 183 -15.95 3.27 -7.85
CA GLY A 183 -16.43 2.47 -8.97
C GLY A 183 -15.59 2.57 -10.24
N LEU A 184 -14.98 3.73 -10.52
CA LEU A 184 -14.12 3.91 -11.70
C LEU A 184 -12.81 3.14 -11.55
N LEU A 185 -12.25 3.10 -10.34
CA LEU A 185 -11.06 2.30 -10.05
C LEU A 185 -11.36 0.80 -10.23
N ARG A 186 -12.46 0.29 -9.66
CA ARG A 186 -12.89 -1.10 -9.87
C ARG A 186 -13.06 -1.44 -11.35
N ARG A 187 -13.66 -0.54 -12.13
CA ARG A 187 -13.87 -0.74 -13.57
C ARG A 187 -12.57 -0.69 -14.38
N ALA A 188 -11.68 0.25 -14.07
CA ALA A 188 -10.37 0.32 -14.70
C ALA A 188 -9.57 -0.97 -14.43
N ILE A 189 -9.63 -1.47 -13.20
CA ILE A 189 -8.96 -2.70 -12.79
C ILE A 189 -9.56 -3.93 -13.46
N SER A 190 -10.89 -4.05 -13.52
CA SER A 190 -11.53 -5.18 -14.21
C SER A 190 -11.15 -5.25 -15.68
N ASN A 191 -10.96 -4.09 -16.32
CA ASN A 191 -10.51 -4.01 -17.71
C ASN A 191 -9.05 -4.43 -17.91
N CYS A 192 -8.22 -4.40 -16.86
CA CYS A 192 -6.83 -4.86 -16.90
C CYS A 192 -6.69 -6.39 -16.73
N GLY A 193 -7.81 -7.13 -16.72
CA GLY A 193 -7.80 -8.59 -16.65
C GLY A 193 -7.52 -9.17 -15.27
N VAL A 194 -7.59 -8.36 -14.21
CA VAL A 194 -7.54 -8.83 -12.82
C VAL A 194 -8.97 -9.08 -12.36
N PRO A 195 -9.42 -10.34 -12.25
CA PRO A 195 -10.74 -10.63 -11.70
C PRO A 195 -10.73 -10.23 -10.23
N LEU A 196 -11.35 -9.09 -9.93
CA LEU A 196 -11.68 -8.77 -8.56
C LEU A 196 -12.71 -9.79 -8.10
N ALA A 197 -12.46 -10.42 -6.95
CA ALA A 197 -13.53 -11.15 -6.28
C ALA A 197 -14.74 -10.21 -6.21
N GLY A 198 -15.90 -10.69 -6.65
CA GLY A 198 -17.15 -9.92 -6.55
C GLY A 198 -17.31 -9.35 -5.13
N PRO A 199 -18.10 -8.26 -4.96
CA PRO A 199 -18.20 -7.54 -3.70
C PRO A 199 -18.24 -8.53 -2.54
N LEU A 200 -17.25 -8.46 -1.64
CA LEU A 200 -17.11 -9.36 -0.50
C LEU A 200 -18.51 -9.55 0.08
N CYS A 201 -19.06 -10.75 -0.10
CA CYS A 201 -20.47 -11.01 0.07
C CYS A 201 -20.87 -10.48 1.46
N PRO A 202 -21.86 -9.58 1.58
CA PRO A 202 -22.32 -9.11 2.88
C PRO A 202 -23.17 -10.23 3.51
N THR A 203 -22.52 -11.32 3.89
CA THR A 203 -23.15 -12.43 4.59
C THR A 203 -22.25 -12.85 5.74
N ILE A 204 -22.09 -11.93 6.70
CA ILE A 204 -22.45 -12.34 8.06
C ILE A 204 -23.96 -12.51 8.05
N ARG A 205 -24.43 -13.62 7.46
CA ARG A 205 -25.79 -14.08 7.62
C ARG A 205 -25.88 -14.36 9.11
N LYS A 206 -26.50 -13.45 9.89
CA LYS A 206 -26.85 -13.71 11.29
C LYS A 206 -27.46 -15.10 11.29
N GLY A 207 -26.75 -16.06 11.88
CA GLY A 207 -27.23 -17.41 12.00
C GLY A 207 -28.57 -17.31 12.72
N THR A 208 -29.66 -17.55 11.99
CA THR A 208 -30.92 -17.92 12.60
C THR A 208 -30.62 -19.25 13.28
N SER A 209 -30.32 -19.18 14.58
CA SER A 209 -30.23 -20.35 15.43
C SER A 209 -31.49 -21.18 15.22
N PRO A 210 -31.39 -22.48 14.87
CA PRO A 210 -32.55 -23.34 14.90
C PRO A 210 -33.14 -23.33 16.32
N ARG A 211 -34.45 -23.08 16.45
CA ARG A 211 -35.17 -23.25 17.72
C ARG A 211 -35.10 -24.74 18.10
N PRO A 212 -34.66 -25.09 19.31
CA PRO A 212 -34.82 -26.44 19.81
C PRO A 212 -36.27 -26.59 20.30
N GLY A 213 -37.04 -27.50 19.70
CA GLY A 213 -38.28 -27.97 20.31
C GLY A 213 -39.42 -28.31 19.35
N SER A 214 -39.51 -29.60 18.98
CA SER A 214 -40.80 -30.28 18.80
C SER A 214 -40.58 -31.79 19.07
N ARG A 215 -40.82 -32.20 20.30
CA ARG A 215 -41.25 -33.55 20.67
C ARG A 215 -42.64 -33.43 21.26
#